data_AF-A0A133V4V3-F1
#
_entry.id   AF-A0A133V4V3-F1
#
_cell.length_a   1.000
_cell.length_b   1.000
_cell.length_c   1.000
_cell.angle_alpha   90.00
_cell.angle_beta   90.00
_cell.angle_gamma   90.00
#
_symmetry.space_group_name_H-M   'P 1'
#
loop_
_entity.id
_entity.type
_entity.pdbx_description
1 polymer ?
#
loop_
_entity_poly.entity_id
_entity_poly.type
_entity_poly.pdbx_seq_one_letter_code
_entity_poly.pdbx_strand_id
1 'polypeptide(L)' 'MRGSQGKGNAKNFLWFVYNTAKRGGFEQRKVESEEEIIEYSNMGYDCERIDEGKWLMRKEVSKA' A
#
# COMPACT_ATOMS: atom_id res chain seq x y z
N MET A 1 -28.58 -6.20 26.66
CA MET A 1 -28.27 -4.90 26.02
C MET A 1 -26.84 -4.97 25.52
N ARG A 2 -26.62 -4.77 24.21
CA ARG A 2 -25.33 -4.98 23.52
C ARG A 2 -24.29 -3.96 24.02
N GLY A 3 -23.16 -4.46 24.52
CA GLY A 3 -22.02 -3.64 24.89
C GLY A 3 -21.31 -3.08 23.65
N SER A 4 -21.21 -1.76 23.61
CA SER A 4 -20.31 -1.02 22.74
C SER A 4 -18.86 -1.34 23.13
N GLN A 5 -18.16 -2.11 22.31
CA GLN A 5 -16.70 -2.17 22.35
C GLN A 5 -16.15 -1.59 21.04
N GLY A 6 -15.60 -0.40 21.15
CA GLY A 6 -14.85 0.26 20.10
C GLY A 6 -13.73 -0.65 19.61
N LYS A 7 -13.74 -0.96 18.32
CA LYS A 7 -12.55 -1.42 17.61
C LYS A 7 -11.93 -0.17 16.99
N GLY A 8 -11.05 0.46 17.76
CA GLY A 8 -10.18 1.52 17.28
C GLY A 8 -9.55 1.08 15.96
N ASN A 9 -9.66 1.93 14.95
CA ASN A 9 -9.09 1.74 13.63
C ASN A 9 -7.59 1.49 13.73
N ALA A 10 -7.18 0.22 13.80
CA ALA A 10 -5.81 -0.23 13.52
C ALA A 10 -5.40 0.04 12.06
N LYS A 11 -6.26 0.70 11.27
CA LYS A 11 -6.02 1.11 9.89
C LYS A 11 -5.08 2.31 9.75
N ASN A 12 -4.74 3.01 10.84
CA ASN A 12 -3.90 4.22 10.78
C ASN A 12 -2.41 4.00 11.05
N PHE A 13 -1.96 2.79 11.43
CA PHE A 13 -0.53 2.52 11.57
C PHE A 13 0.11 2.08 10.23
N LEU A 14 -0.63 1.34 9.39
CA LEU A 14 -0.23 1.09 7.99
C LEU A 14 -0.25 2.36 7.12
N TRP A 15 -1.12 3.34 7.43
CA TRP A 15 -1.16 4.64 6.74
C TRP A 15 0.14 5.44 6.88
N PHE A 16 1.05 5.10 7.81
CA PHE A 16 2.33 5.82 7.95
C PHE A 16 3.49 5.17 7.17
N VAL A 17 3.42 3.86 6.86
CA VAL A 17 4.36 3.22 5.92
C VAL A 17 3.98 3.56 4.46
N TYR A 18 2.71 3.93 4.27
CA TYR A 18 2.09 4.63 3.12
C TYR A 18 2.78 5.95 2.72
N ASN A 19 3.81 6.42 3.44
CA ASN A 19 4.49 7.68 3.13
C ASN A 19 5.34 7.52 1.86
N THR A 20 4.59 7.63 0.79
CA THR A 20 4.93 7.87 -0.60
C THR A 20 6.17 8.75 -0.67
N ALA A 21 7.27 8.19 -1.16
CA ALA A 21 8.38 8.98 -1.68
C ALA A 21 7.88 9.76 -2.91
N LYS A 22 7.13 10.85 -2.68
CA LYS A 22 6.60 11.77 -3.68
C LYS A 22 7.71 12.67 -4.25
N ARG A 23 8.92 12.13 -4.42
CA ARG A 23 10.07 12.78 -5.05
C ARG A 23 10.30 12.08 -6.39
N GLY A 24 9.69 12.60 -7.44
CA GLY A 24 10.04 12.18 -8.82
C GLY A 24 8.90 11.77 -9.74
N GLY A 25 7.63 11.98 -9.39
CA GLY A 25 6.50 11.63 -10.28
C GLY A 25 6.09 10.16 -10.22
N PHE A 26 6.50 9.43 -9.18
CA PHE A 26 6.11 8.04 -8.96
C PHE A 26 5.55 7.87 -7.54
N GLU A 27 4.53 7.03 -7.44
CA GLU A 27 4.01 6.49 -6.19
C GLU A 27 4.57 5.08 -6.02
N GLN A 28 5.11 4.79 -4.84
CA GLN A 28 5.73 3.50 -4.55
C GLN A 28 5.22 2.98 -3.22
N ARG A 29 5.01 1.65 -3.14
CA ARG A 29 4.52 0.97 -1.94
C ARG A 29 5.18 -0.39 -1.80
N LYS A 30 5.49 -0.76 -0.57
CA LYS A 30 5.99 -2.10 -0.25
C LYS A 30 4.84 -2.93 0.30
N VAL A 31 4.67 -4.13 -0.22
CA VAL A 31 3.63 -5.07 0.17
C VAL A 31 4.25 -6.43 0.40
N GLU A 32 3.63 -7.22 1.28
CA GLU A 32 4.13 -8.54 1.67
C GLU A 32 3.08 -9.64 1.45
N SER A 33 1.83 -9.26 1.22
CA SER A 33 0.71 -10.17 1.00
C SER A 33 0.33 -10.24 -0.48
N GLU A 34 -0.08 -11.43 -0.92
CA GLU A 34 -0.54 -11.65 -2.29
C GLU A 34 -1.81 -10.84 -2.59
N GLU A 35 -2.69 -10.70 -1.59
CA GLU A 35 -3.91 -9.89 -1.70
C GLU A 35 -3.59 -8.41 -1.98
N GLU A 36 -2.60 -7.84 -1.30
CA GLU A 36 -2.16 -6.47 -1.55
C GLU A 36 -1.56 -6.32 -2.95
N ILE A 37 -0.75 -7.29 -3.40
CA ILE A 37 -0.17 -7.28 -4.75
C ILE A 37 -1.27 -7.24 -5.81
N ILE A 38 -2.29 -8.09 -5.67
CA ILE A 38 -3.44 -8.15 -6.59
C ILE A 38 -4.22 -6.83 -6.55
N GLU A 39 -4.49 -6.28 -5.36
CA GLU A 39 -5.21 -5.02 -5.20
C GLU A 39 -4.48 -3.87 -5.92
N TYR A 40 -3.19 -3.68 -5.65
CA TYR A 40 -2.42 -2.61 -6.29
C TYR A 40 -2.21 -2.85 -7.79
N SER A 41 -2.04 -4.10 -8.22
CA SER A 41 -1.96 -4.43 -9.65
C SER A 41 -3.25 -4.01 -10.39
N ASN A 42 -4.43 -4.30 -9.81
CA ASN A 42 -5.71 -3.85 -10.35
C ASN A 42 -5.86 -2.32 -10.35
N MET A 43 -5.19 -1.62 -9.44
CA MET A 43 -5.13 -0.15 -9.41
C MET A 43 -4.14 0.44 -10.43
N GLY A 44 -3.46 -0.40 -11.21
CA GLY A 44 -2.51 0.01 -12.25
C GLY A 44 -1.11 0.30 -11.71
N TYR A 45 -0.69 -0.40 -10.66
CA TYR A 45 0.70 -0.43 -10.22
C TYR A 45 1.44 -1.58 -10.89
N ASP A 46 2.69 -1.34 -11.26
CA ASP A 46 3.65 -2.38 -11.63
C ASP A 46 4.21 -3.04 -10.37
N CYS A 47 4.37 -4.37 -10.40
CA CYS A 47 4.96 -5.14 -9.31
C CYS A 47 6.41 -5.51 -9.60
N GLU A 48 7.30 -5.30 -8.63
CA GLU A 48 8.69 -5.76 -8.66
C GLU A 48 9.02 -6.50 -7.37
N ARG A 49 9.48 -7.75 -7.45
CA ARG A 49 9.91 -8.48 -6.26
C ARG A 49 11.25 -7.94 -5.77
N ILE A 50 11.31 -7.52 -4.51
CA ILE A 50 12.53 -6.92 -3.92
C ILE A 50 13.22 -7.84 -2.92
N ASP A 51 12.49 -8.79 -2.33
CA ASP A 51 12.99 -9.74 -1.33
C ASP A 51 12.07 -10.97 -1.29
N GLU A 52 12.44 -12.00 -0.52
CA GLU A 52 11.58 -13.15 -0.27
C GLU A 52 10.30 -12.72 0.44
N GLY A 53 9.15 -12.90 -0.21
CA GLY A 53 7.86 -12.48 0.30
C GLY A 53 7.60 -10.97 0.28
N LYS A 54 8.49 -10.13 -0.29
CA LYS A 54 8.29 -8.67 -0.35
C LYS A 54 8.31 -8.15 -1.78
N TRP A 55 7.36 -7.26 -2.05
CA TRP A 55 7.13 -6.68 -3.37
C TRP A 55 7.06 -5.16 -3.29
N LEU A 56 7.61 -4.51 -4.30
CA LEU A 56 7.53 -3.08 -4.51
C LEU A 56 6.52 -2.83 -5.64
N MET A 57 5.41 -2.21 -5.27
CA MET A 57 4.41 -1.71 -6.20
C MET A 57 4.80 -0.29 -6.61
N ARG A 58 4.87 0.01 -7.91
CA ARG A 58 5.19 1.34 -8.43
C ARG A 58 4.15 1.80 -9.45
N LYS A 59 3.76 3.06 -9.39
CA LYS A 59 2.87 3.68 -10.38
C LYS A 59 3.36 5.07 -10.72
N GLU A 60 3.40 5.40 -12.00
CA GLU A 60 3.68 6.77 -12.44
C GLU A 60 2.50 7.67 -12.06
N VAL A 61 2.79 8.71 -11.30
CA VAL A 61 1.85 9.79 -10.99
C VAL A 61 2.23 10.93 -11.93
N SER A 62 1.73 10.85 -13.16
CA SER A 62 1.84 11.95 -14.11
C SER A 62 1.29 13.20 -13.43
N LYS A 63 2.09 14.27 -13.39
CA LYS A 63 1.58 15.59 -13.00
C LYS A 63 0.60 16.00 -14.09
N ALA A 64 -0.69 15.84 -13.81
CA ALA A 64 -1.75 16.56 -14.52
C ALA A 64 -1.56 18.07 -14.32
#